data_AF-A0A0Q9SAK6-F1
#
_entry.id   AF-A0A0Q9SAK6-F1
#
_cell.length_a   1.000
_cell.length_b   1.000
_cell.length_c   1.000
_cell.angle_alpha   90.00
_cell.angle_beta   90.00
_cell.angle_gamma   90.00
#
_symmetry.space_group_name_H-M   'P 1'
#
loop_
_entity.id
_entity.type
_entity.pdbx_description
1 polymer ?
#
loop_
_entity_poly.entity_id
_entity_poly.type
_entity_poly.pdbx_seq_one_letter_code
_entity_poly.pdbx_strand_id
1 'polypeptide(L)'
;MSESTFRVVPLPPVCVKTGTPTADVLTIKGSAAPTWSWFMIIFGFFPWLVASMASSKSYEIQVPMQAAVWRRHRRVRRAAVVLFVVGVTFAIVATLQGRPNSGILLMPAIIGAAVYAGNEWFNAICVQLSREGGLMLTRVHPGFQRALLESLRGSQAGGRVPGA
;
A
#
# COMPACT_ATOMS: atom_id res chain seq x y z
N MET A 1 -23.70 -8.58 11.35
CA MET A 1 -22.71 -7.77 10.62
C MET A 1 -23.29 -6.37 10.51
N SER A 2 -22.82 -5.42 11.32
CA SER A 2 -23.27 -4.04 11.21
C SER A 2 -22.63 -3.40 9.99
N GLU A 3 -23.47 -2.98 9.05
CA GLU A 3 -23.11 -2.20 7.89
C GLU A 3 -22.62 -0.83 8.38
N SER A 4 -21.31 -0.71 8.58
CA SER A 4 -20.70 0.57 8.93
C SER A 4 -20.74 1.43 7.69
N THR A 5 -21.68 2.36 7.64
CA THR A 5 -21.76 3.37 6.56
C THR A 5 -20.51 4.24 6.64
N PHE A 6 -19.46 3.83 5.95
CA PHE A 6 -18.24 4.64 5.82
C PHE A 6 -18.62 5.95 5.15
N ARG A 7 -18.50 7.05 5.90
CA ARG A 7 -18.70 8.39 5.34
C ARG A 7 -17.57 8.65 4.34
N VAL A 8 -17.90 8.64 3.06
CA VAL A 8 -16.96 8.99 1.99
C VAL A 8 -16.70 10.49 2.09
N VAL A 9 -15.51 10.87 2.55
CA VAL A 9 -15.07 12.26 2.55
C VAL A 9 -14.53 12.56 1.14
N PRO A 10 -15.06 13.58 0.43
CA PRO A 10 -14.52 13.96 -0.86
C PRO A 10 -13.06 14.39 -0.70
N LEU A 11 -12.16 13.74 -1.44
CA LEU A 11 -10.74 14.06 -1.41
C LEU A 11 -10.44 15.24 -2.35
N PRO A 12 -9.51 16.14 -2.00
CA PRO A 12 -9.13 17.24 -2.87
C PRO A 12 -8.50 16.71 -4.17
N PRO A 13 -8.62 17.41 -5.32
CA PRO A 13 -8.08 16.99 -6.62
C PRO A 13 -6.55 17.23 -6.72
N VAL A 14 -5.82 16.77 -5.72
CA VAL A 14 -4.36 16.88 -5.59
C VAL A 14 -3.78 15.49 -5.46
N CYS A 15 -2.75 15.18 -6.25
CA CYS A 15 -2.15 13.86 -6.26
C CYS A 15 -1.53 13.52 -4.90
N VAL A 16 -1.91 12.37 -4.34
CA VAL A 16 -1.47 11.93 -3.00
C VAL A 16 0.05 11.81 -2.87
N LYS A 17 0.77 11.49 -3.96
CA LYS A 17 2.22 11.26 -3.94
C LYS A 17 3.06 12.46 -4.37
N THR A 18 2.60 13.25 -5.33
CA THR A 18 3.37 14.39 -5.87
C THR A 18 2.91 15.73 -5.31
N GLY A 19 1.70 15.82 -4.74
CA GLY A 19 1.11 17.08 -4.30
C GLY A 19 0.72 18.03 -5.42
N THR A 20 0.81 17.60 -6.68
CA THR A 20 0.41 18.39 -7.84
C THR A 20 -1.08 18.19 -8.14
N PRO A 21 -1.80 19.20 -8.65
CA PRO A 21 -3.18 19.02 -9.09
C PRO A 21 -3.33 17.86 -10.08
N THR A 22 -4.40 17.08 -9.94
CA THR A 22 -4.68 15.93 -10.82
C THR A 22 -6.18 15.69 -10.93
N ALA A 23 -6.64 15.39 -12.15
CA ALA A 23 -7.99 14.89 -12.40
C ALA A 23 -8.06 13.35 -12.33
N ASP A 24 -6.90 12.67 -12.44
CA ASP A 24 -6.83 11.21 -12.38
C ASP A 24 -7.19 10.70 -10.98
N VAL A 25 -8.10 9.73 -10.94
CA VAL A 25 -8.49 8.99 -9.74
C VAL A 25 -8.11 7.52 -9.93
N LEU A 26 -7.46 6.94 -8.92
CA LEU A 26 -7.08 5.54 -8.90
C LEU A 26 -7.83 4.82 -7.78
N THR A 27 -8.52 3.74 -8.15
CA THR A 27 -9.12 2.82 -7.18
C THR A 27 -8.08 1.86 -6.63
N ILE A 28 -7.79 1.97 -5.35
CA ILE A 28 -6.92 1.05 -4.61
C ILE A 28 -7.83 0.06 -3.87
N LYS A 29 -7.68 -1.22 -4.22
CA LYS A 29 -8.27 -2.35 -3.52
C LYS A 29 -7.19 -3.01 -2.68
N GLY A 30 -7.50 -3.31 -1.43
CA GLY A 30 -6.56 -3.96 -0.53
C GLY A 30 -7.25 -4.58 0.66
N SER A 31 -6.47 -5.31 1.46
CA SER A 31 -6.88 -5.82 2.75
C SER A 31 -5.97 -5.22 3.83
N ALA A 32 -6.57 -4.70 4.89
CA ALA A 32 -5.83 -4.23 6.06
C ALA A 32 -6.06 -5.21 7.20
N ALA A 33 -4.99 -5.86 7.67
CA ALA A 33 -5.00 -6.58 8.92
C ALA A 33 -4.75 -5.59 10.07
N PRO A 34 -5.42 -5.74 11.21
CA PRO A 34 -5.18 -4.89 12.36
C PRO A 34 -3.77 -5.11 12.92
N THR A 35 -3.14 -4.05 13.42
CA THR A 35 -1.73 -4.07 13.86
C THR A 35 -1.45 -5.10 14.95
N TRP A 36 -2.44 -5.42 15.79
CA TRP A 36 -2.30 -6.42 16.85
C TRP A 36 -2.07 -7.83 16.32
N SER A 37 -2.50 -8.13 15.09
CA SER A 37 -2.30 -9.45 14.48
C SER A 37 -0.82 -9.83 14.43
N TRP A 38 0.09 -8.86 14.29
CA TRP A 38 1.53 -9.10 14.33
C TRP A 38 2.03 -9.73 15.63
N PHE A 39 1.39 -9.48 16.77
CA PHE A 39 1.78 -10.12 18.04
C PHE A 39 1.55 -11.64 18.02
N MET A 40 0.63 -12.14 17.19
CA MET A 40 0.38 -13.57 17.06
C MET A 40 1.56 -14.35 16.46
N ILE A 41 2.53 -13.66 15.84
CA ILE A 41 3.71 -14.31 15.26
C ILE A 41 4.58 -15.00 16.32
N ILE A 42 4.51 -14.54 17.59
CA ILE A 42 5.22 -15.12 18.73
C ILE A 42 4.69 -16.54 19.02
N PHE A 43 3.41 -16.80 18.72
CA PHE A 43 2.79 -18.11 18.86
C PHE A 43 3.01 -19.01 17.64
N GLY A 44 3.73 -18.51 16.63
CA GLY A 44 4.04 -19.21 15.40
C GLY A 44 3.40 -18.60 14.16
N PHE A 45 3.90 -19.03 13.00
CA PHE A 45 3.46 -18.53 11.70
C PHE A 45 1.99 -18.87 11.39
N PHE A 46 1.53 -20.08 11.73
CA PHE A 46 0.16 -20.53 11.43
C PHE A 46 -0.91 -19.75 12.21
N PRO A 47 -0.84 -19.60 13.55
CA PRO A 47 -1.79 -18.76 14.27
C PRO A 47 -1.83 -17.33 13.78
N TRP A 48 -0.66 -16.74 13.47
CA TRP A 48 -0.56 -15.41 12.88
C TRP A 48 -1.28 -15.30 11.54
N LEU A 49 -1.07 -16.26 10.64
CA LEU A 49 -1.69 -16.27 9.32
C LEU A 49 -3.21 -16.37 9.44
N VAL A 50 -3.72 -17.28 10.27
CA VAL A 50 -5.16 -17.46 10.51
C VAL A 50 -5.77 -16.18 11.10
N ALA A 51 -5.15 -15.60 12.13
CA ALA A 51 -5.63 -14.36 12.75
C ALA A 51 -5.61 -13.19 11.76
N SER A 52 -4.57 -13.08 10.94
CA SER A 52 -4.43 -12.04 9.91
C SER A 52 -5.51 -12.18 8.83
N MET A 53 -5.76 -13.39 8.33
CA MET A 53 -6.81 -13.64 7.34
C MET A 53 -8.21 -13.41 7.92
N ALA A 54 -8.49 -13.93 9.12
CA ALA A 54 -9.80 -13.80 9.76
C ALA A 54 -10.13 -12.35 10.15
N SER A 55 -9.12 -11.54 10.47
CA SER A 55 -9.30 -10.15 10.89
C SER A 55 -9.11 -9.14 9.76
N SER A 56 -8.71 -9.59 8.58
CA SER A 56 -8.48 -8.71 7.42
C SER A 56 -9.79 -8.13 6.91
N LYS A 57 -9.83 -6.80 6.78
CA LYS A 57 -10.95 -6.12 6.14
C LYS A 57 -10.55 -5.69 4.74
N SER A 58 -11.32 -6.13 3.75
CA SER A 58 -11.22 -5.66 2.38
C SER A 58 -11.75 -4.24 2.29
N TYR A 59 -11.01 -3.37 1.60
CA TYR A 59 -11.42 -1.99 1.33
C TYR A 59 -11.20 -1.64 -0.12
N GLU A 60 -12.03 -0.73 -0.61
CA GLU A 60 -11.93 -0.13 -1.93
C GLU A 60 -11.98 1.38 -1.74
N ILE A 61 -10.84 2.05 -1.94
CA ILE A 61 -10.74 3.51 -1.80
C ILE A 61 -10.34 4.12 -3.13
N GLN A 62 -10.98 5.22 -3.48
CA GLN A 62 -10.61 6.02 -4.62
C GLN A 62 -9.67 7.13 -4.14
N VAL A 63 -8.47 7.21 -4.69
CA VAL A 63 -7.49 8.23 -4.32
C VAL A 63 -7.02 9.01 -5.55
N PRO A 64 -6.87 10.34 -5.45
CA PRO A 64 -6.33 11.14 -6.53
C PRO A 64 -4.85 10.80 -6.73
N MET A 65 -4.51 10.19 -7.85
CA MET A 65 -3.14 9.77 -8.15
C MET A 65 -2.91 9.80 -9.66
N GLN A 66 -1.86 10.51 -10.07
CA GLN A 66 -1.49 10.59 -11.48
C GLN A 66 -1.19 9.22 -12.06
N ALA A 67 -1.81 8.91 -13.21
CA ALA A 67 -1.66 7.61 -13.86
C ALA A 67 -0.20 7.31 -14.27
N ALA A 68 0.59 8.35 -14.59
CA ALA A 68 2.01 8.20 -14.94
C ALA A 68 2.85 7.64 -13.80
N VAL A 69 2.66 8.15 -12.57
CA VAL A 69 3.35 7.68 -11.37
C VAL A 69 2.97 6.24 -11.07
N TRP A 70 1.68 5.92 -11.19
CA TRP A 70 1.18 4.56 -10.98
C TRP A 70 1.74 3.55 -12.00
N ARG A 71 1.78 3.93 -13.29
CA ARG A 71 2.37 3.09 -14.35
C ARG A 71 3.86 2.85 -14.08
N ARG A 72 4.62 3.86 -13.66
CA ARG A 72 6.04 3.72 -13.31
C ARG A 72 6.23 2.74 -12.16
N HIS A 73 5.45 2.89 -11.09
CA HIS A 73 5.49 1.98 -9.94
C HIS A 73 5.20 0.52 -10.34
N ARG A 74 4.16 0.28 -11.16
CA ARG A 74 3.83 -1.06 -11.66
C ARG A 74 4.93 -1.65 -12.54
N ARG A 75 5.57 -0.84 -13.40
CA ARG A 75 6.69 -1.31 -14.24
C ARG A 75 7.89 -1.75 -13.40
N VAL A 76 8.31 -0.91 -12.43
CA VAL A 76 9.42 -1.25 -11.52
C VAL A 76 9.10 -2.50 -10.72
N ARG A 77 7.88 -2.60 -10.18
CA ARG A 77 7.43 -3.78 -9.43
C ARG A 77 7.49 -5.05 -10.28
N ARG A 78 6.98 -5.02 -11.51
CA ARG A 78 7.03 -6.16 -12.44
C ARG A 78 8.47 -6.55 -12.76
N ALA A 79 9.33 -5.58 -13.07
CA ALA A 79 10.74 -5.83 -13.35
C ALA A 79 11.45 -6.47 -12.15
N ALA A 80 11.21 -5.98 -10.93
CA ALA A 80 11.76 -6.52 -9.71
C ALA A 80 11.30 -7.98 -9.44
N VAL A 81 10.02 -8.28 -9.67
CA VAL A 81 9.47 -9.64 -9.55
C VAL A 81 10.07 -10.57 -10.61
N VAL A 82 10.18 -10.13 -11.86
CA VAL A 82 10.81 -10.93 -12.93
C VAL A 82 12.26 -11.23 -12.57
N LEU A 83 13.02 -10.23 -12.12
CA LEU A 83 14.40 -10.41 -11.70
C LEU A 83 14.52 -11.38 -10.51
N PHE A 84 13.59 -11.28 -9.55
CA PHE A 84 13.50 -12.20 -8.42
C PHE A 84 13.31 -13.64 -8.88
N VAL A 85 12.28 -13.89 -9.68
CA VAL A 85 11.92 -15.23 -10.19
C VAL A 85 13.07 -15.82 -10.99
N VAL A 86 13.66 -15.04 -11.92
CA VAL A 86 14.78 -15.48 -12.75
C VAL A 86 15.97 -15.90 -11.87
N GLY A 87 16.34 -15.10 -10.87
CA GLY A 87 17.44 -15.44 -9.95
C GLY A 87 17.17 -16.74 -9.18
N VAL A 88 15.95 -16.90 -8.64
CA VAL A 88 15.56 -18.14 -7.92
C VAL A 88 15.61 -19.34 -8.85
N THR A 89 15.09 -19.24 -10.07
CA THR A 89 15.11 -20.33 -11.05
C THR A 89 16.55 -20.74 -11.40
N PHE A 90 17.44 -19.77 -11.66
CA PHE A 90 18.86 -20.07 -11.94
C PHE A 90 19.56 -20.76 -10.76
N ALA A 91 19.32 -20.28 -9.53
CA ALA A 91 19.90 -20.89 -8.35
C ALA A 91 19.44 -22.34 -8.15
N ILE A 92 18.15 -22.62 -8.36
CA ILE A 92 17.59 -23.98 -8.28
C ILE A 92 18.25 -24.89 -9.32
N VAL A 93 18.25 -24.48 -10.59
CA VAL A 93 18.83 -25.28 -11.69
C VAL A 93 20.32 -25.57 -11.45
N ALA A 94 21.09 -24.57 -11.01
CA ALA A 94 22.51 -24.77 -10.72
C ALA A 94 22.77 -25.68 -9.52
N THR A 95 21.88 -25.64 -8.51
CA THR A 95 21.94 -26.55 -7.36
C THR A 95 21.64 -27.98 -7.79
N LEU A 96 20.65 -28.19 -8.65
CA LEU A 96 20.33 -29.51 -9.21
C LEU A 96 21.47 -30.07 -10.10
N GLN A 97 22.29 -29.20 -10.70
CA GLN A 97 23.48 -29.58 -11.47
C GLN A 97 24.73 -29.82 -10.61
N GLY A 98 24.65 -29.66 -9.28
CA GLY A 98 25.78 -29.86 -8.37
C GLY A 98 26.90 -28.82 -8.53
N ARG A 99 26.62 -27.62 -9.04
CA ARG A 99 27.65 -26.58 -9.20
C ARG A 99 28.07 -26.02 -7.82
N PRO A 100 29.38 -25.98 -7.48
CA PRO A 100 29.85 -25.56 -6.16
C PRO A 100 29.60 -24.08 -5.82
N ASN A 101 29.18 -23.26 -6.79
CA ASN A 101 28.94 -21.82 -6.62
C ASN A 101 27.48 -21.41 -6.89
N SER A 102 26.51 -22.32 -6.69
CA SER A 102 25.09 -22.03 -6.96
C SER A 102 24.54 -20.84 -6.16
N GLY A 103 25.11 -20.56 -4.98
CA GLY A 103 24.73 -19.41 -4.16
C GLY A 103 24.94 -18.04 -4.83
N ILE A 104 25.94 -17.88 -5.70
CA ILE A 104 26.19 -16.63 -6.43
C ILE A 104 25.00 -16.30 -7.36
N LEU A 105 24.32 -17.33 -7.86
CA LEU A 105 23.16 -17.18 -8.75
C LEU A 105 21.90 -16.70 -8.01
N LEU A 106 21.92 -16.61 -6.67
CA LEU A 106 20.89 -15.94 -5.89
C LEU A 106 21.01 -14.41 -5.91
N MET A 107 22.14 -13.85 -6.36
CA MET A 107 22.34 -12.39 -6.36
C MET A 107 21.26 -11.63 -7.14
N PRO A 108 20.84 -12.04 -8.36
CA PRO A 108 19.70 -11.43 -9.03
C PRO A 108 18.41 -11.50 -8.20
N ALA A 109 18.18 -12.61 -7.49
CA ALA A 109 17.02 -12.75 -6.62
C ALA A 109 17.04 -11.74 -5.48
N ILE A 110 18.18 -11.61 -4.79
CA ILE A 110 18.36 -10.67 -3.69
C ILE A 110 18.18 -9.23 -4.19
N ILE A 111 18.78 -8.87 -5.33
CA ILE A 111 18.62 -7.55 -5.94
C ILE A 111 17.15 -7.28 -6.30
N GLY A 112 16.47 -8.25 -6.92
CA GLY A 112 15.05 -8.16 -7.25
C GLY A 112 14.19 -7.92 -6.00
N ALA A 113 14.44 -8.67 -4.92
CA ALA A 113 13.76 -8.50 -3.64
C ALA A 113 14.03 -7.13 -3.01
N ALA A 114 15.28 -6.67 -3.01
CA ALA A 114 15.66 -5.36 -2.47
C ALA A 114 15.01 -4.20 -3.26
N VAL A 115 15.02 -4.27 -4.60
CA VAL A 115 14.36 -3.28 -5.46
C VAL A 115 12.85 -3.30 -5.25
N TYR A 116 12.24 -4.48 -5.10
CA TYR A 116 10.82 -4.62 -4.79
C TYR A 116 10.48 -3.95 -3.45
N ALA A 117 11.21 -4.30 -2.38
CA ALA A 117 11.01 -3.76 -1.05
C ALA A 117 11.24 -2.26 -0.98
N GLY A 118 12.29 -1.75 -1.62
CA GLY A 118 12.56 -0.32 -1.71
C GLY A 118 11.47 0.42 -2.48
N ASN A 119 11.02 -0.12 -3.62
CA ASN A 119 9.93 0.47 -4.39
C ASN A 119 8.61 0.50 -3.60
N GLU A 120 8.26 -0.55 -2.89
CA GLU A 120 7.09 -0.55 -1.99
C GLU A 120 7.31 0.45 -0.84
N TRP A 121 8.49 0.51 -0.23
CA TRP A 121 8.75 1.43 0.87
C TRP A 121 8.56 2.91 0.49
N PHE A 122 9.12 3.33 -0.65
CA PHE A 122 9.04 4.73 -1.08
C PHE A 122 7.71 5.07 -1.78
N ASN A 123 7.22 4.17 -2.64
CA ASN A 123 6.11 4.48 -3.54
C ASN A 123 4.76 3.92 -3.09
N ALA A 124 4.70 2.99 -2.13
CA ALA A 124 3.41 2.50 -1.65
C ALA A 124 2.70 3.59 -0.83
N ILE A 125 1.39 3.68 -1.04
CA ILE A 125 0.48 4.37 -0.15
C ILE A 125 0.06 3.31 0.87
N CYS A 126 0.48 3.47 2.13
CA CYS A 126 0.07 2.53 3.16
C CYS A 126 -1.30 2.98 3.70
N VAL A 127 -2.30 2.13 3.52
CA VAL A 127 -3.59 2.27 4.19
C VAL A 127 -3.54 1.43 5.45
N GLN A 128 -3.63 2.08 6.60
CA GLN A 128 -3.70 1.42 7.90
C GLN A 128 -5.11 1.55 8.45
N LEU A 129 -5.60 0.50 9.11
CA LEU A 129 -6.85 0.58 9.85
C LEU A 129 -6.57 1.19 11.23
N SER A 130 -7.16 2.35 11.50
CA SER A 130 -7.14 2.96 12.83
C SER A 130 -7.87 2.08 13.84
N ARG A 131 -7.56 2.23 15.13
CA ARG A 131 -8.27 1.55 16.22
C ARG A 131 -9.77 1.86 16.24
N GLU A 132 -10.14 3.05 15.76
CA GLU A 132 -11.53 3.52 15.64
C GLU A 132 -12.25 2.94 14.40
N GLY A 133 -11.58 2.09 13.62
CA GLY A 133 -12.13 1.50 12.39
C GLY A 133 -12.04 2.41 11.15
N GLY A 134 -11.49 3.62 11.28
CA GLY A 134 -11.21 4.50 10.15
C GLY A 134 -10.02 4.03 9.30
N LEU A 135 -10.04 4.30 8.00
CA LEU A 135 -8.90 4.06 7.11
C LEU A 135 -7.97 5.29 7.14
N MET A 136 -6.73 5.08 7.57
CA MET A 136 -5.70 6.10 7.63
C MET A 136 -4.72 5.93 6.47
N LEU A 137 -4.66 6.94 5.60
CA LEU A 137 -3.65 7.05 4.56
C LEU A 137 -2.35 7.57 5.17
N THR A 138 -1.29 6.78 5.09
CA THR A 138 0.05 7.15 5.56
C THR A 138 1.00 7.39 4.39
N ARG A 139 2.10 8.11 4.63
CA ARG A 139 3.11 8.46 3.61
C ARG A 139 2.52 9.23 2.42
N VAL A 140 1.62 10.15 2.73
CA VAL A 140 1.04 11.11 1.77
C VAL A 140 1.93 12.35 1.66
N HIS A 141 1.92 13.00 0.50
CA HIS A 141 2.71 14.20 0.26
C HIS A 141 2.23 15.39 1.11
N PRO A 142 3.12 16.26 1.63
CA PRO A 142 2.71 17.42 2.45
C PRO A 142 1.72 18.35 1.74
N GLY A 143 1.87 18.54 0.43
CA GLY A 143 0.92 19.33 -0.37
C GLY A 143 -0.50 18.77 -0.37
N PHE A 144 -0.65 17.44 -0.38
CA PHE A 144 -1.95 16.79 -0.27
C PHE A 144 -2.54 16.97 1.14
N GLN A 145 -1.72 16.85 2.18
CA GLN A 145 -2.16 17.07 3.57
C GLN A 145 -2.74 18.48 3.78
N ARG A 146 -2.07 19.50 3.25
CA ARG A 146 -2.54 20.89 3.33
C ARG A 146 -3.89 21.06 2.63
N ALA A 147 -4.00 20.59 1.39
CA ALA A 147 -5.25 20.67 0.63
C ALA A 147 -6.41 19.93 1.34
N LEU A 148 -6.13 18.79 1.98
CA LEU A 148 -7.13 18.05 2.74
C LEU A 148 -7.56 18.80 4.01
N LEU A 149 -6.62 19.43 4.73
CA LEU A 149 -6.96 20.24 5.90
C LEU A 149 -7.77 21.48 5.52
N GLU A 150 -7.44 22.12 4.39
CA GLU A 150 -8.21 23.25 3.85
C GLU A 150 -9.63 22.84 3.45
N SER A 151 -9.81 21.70 2.78
CA SER A 151 -11.14 21.20 2.40
C SER A 151 -11.99 20.84 3.62
N LEU A 152 -11.39 20.28 4.67
CA LEU A 152 -12.06 19.99 5.94
C LEU A 152 -12.48 21.27 6.66
N ARG A 153 -11.62 22.31 6.71
CA ARG A 153 -11.96 23.62 7.29
C ARG A 153 -13.11 24.29 6.53
N GLY A 154 -13.07 24.26 5.20
CA GLY A 154 -14.14 24.80 4.36
C GLY A 154 -15.49 24.09 4.58
N SER A 155 -15.45 22.77 4.74
CA SER A 155 -16.65 21.95 5.03
C SER A 155 -17.27 22.29 6.39
N GLN A 156 -16.44 22.57 7.41
CA GLN A 156 -16.92 22.97 8.74
C GLN A 156 -17.51 24.38 8.73
N ALA A 157 -16.93 25.31 7.97
CA ALA A 157 -17.45 26.67 7.85
C ALA A 157 -18.80 26.72 7.13
N GLY A 158 -18.97 25.94 6.06
CA GLY A 158 -20.23 25.87 5.30
C GLY A 158 -21.37 25.09 5.97
N GLY A 159 -21.06 24.23 6.94
CA GLY A 159 -22.06 23.45 7.68
C GLY A 159 -22.81 24.22 8.77
N ARG A 160 -22.43 25.48 9.04
CA ARG A 160 -23.13 26.35 9.98
C ARG A 160 -24.25 27.06 9.23
N VAL A 161 -25.38 26.37 9.05
CA VAL A 161 -26.61 27.01 8.57
C VAL A 161 -26.97 28.10 9.60
N PRO A 162 -26.93 29.39 9.24
CA PRO A 162 -27.39 30.44 10.15
C PRO A 162 -28.87 30.17 10.46
N GLY A 163 -29.20 30.19 11.76
CA GLY A 163 -30.43 29.65 12.31
C GLY A 163 -31.71 30.01 11.57
N ALA A 164 -32.54 28.99 11.39
CA ALA A 164 -33.99 29.15 11.50
C ALA A 164 -34.36 29.46 12.96
#